data_AF-A0A506PIG3-F1
#
_entry.id   AF-A0A506PIG3-F1
#
_cell.length_a   1.000
_cell.length_b   1.000
_cell.length_c   1.000
_cell.angle_alpha   90.00
_cell.angle_beta   90.00
_cell.angle_gamma   90.00
#
_symmetry.space_group_name_H-M   'P 1'
#
loop_
_entity.id
_entity.type
_entity.pdbx_description
1 polymer ?
#
loop_
_entity_poly.entity_id
_entity_poly.type
_entity_poly.pdbx_seq_one_letter_code
_entity_poly.pdbx_strand_id
1 'polypeptide(L)'
;MTKLKSISLMFISFITFGTAVMAQSDNKVTDDELKQFVASVQKIQILNQESQQQMIKIVEDNGLKVERFNEIAEAAQDPNKASDASENEMKKFTDINTSIEKIYASSQKKIEEIIKVEGLSIERYQIIASEIQSKPELQERIQKFINN
;
A
#
# COMPACT_ATOMS: atom_id res chain seq x y z
N MET A 1 5.76 9.90 -44.06
CA MET A 1 4.38 9.90 -43.54
C MET A 1 4.30 8.73 -42.56
N THR A 2 4.05 8.83 -41.25
CA THR A 2 3.32 9.85 -40.49
C THR A 2 3.72 9.79 -39.00
N LYS A 3 4.29 10.91 -38.51
CA LYS A 3 4.21 11.55 -37.19
C LYS A 3 4.05 10.70 -35.91
N LEU A 4 5.16 10.60 -35.16
CA LEU A 4 5.14 10.51 -33.70
C LEU A 4 4.73 11.90 -33.15
N LYS A 5 3.58 12.02 -32.49
CA LYS A 5 3.16 13.25 -31.83
C LYS A 5 3.55 13.21 -30.36
N SER A 6 4.40 14.15 -29.95
CA SER A 6 4.59 14.57 -28.56
C SER A 6 3.25 14.78 -27.86
N ILE A 7 3.09 14.23 -26.68
CA ILE A 7 2.10 14.71 -25.71
C ILE A 7 2.87 15.61 -24.75
N SER A 8 2.88 16.90 -25.07
CA SER A 8 3.29 17.96 -24.15
C SER A 8 2.06 18.45 -23.39
N LEU A 9 2.16 18.38 -22.06
CA LEU A 9 1.55 19.22 -21.03
C LEU A 9 0.28 20.01 -21.36
N MET A 10 -0.77 19.80 -20.54
CA MET A 10 -1.69 20.89 -20.19
C MET A 10 -1.42 21.32 -18.75
N PHE A 11 -0.77 22.48 -18.65
CA PHE A 11 -0.64 23.31 -17.47
C PHE A 11 -2.02 23.71 -16.93
N ILE A 12 -2.29 23.48 -15.64
CA ILE A 12 -3.11 24.40 -14.87
C ILE A 12 -2.16 25.12 -13.92
N SER A 13 -1.69 26.26 -14.40
CA SER A 13 -1.09 27.31 -13.58
C SER A 13 -2.22 28.08 -12.91
N PHE A 14 -2.29 28.01 -11.58
CA PHE A 14 -2.83 29.08 -10.76
C PHE A 14 -1.71 29.51 -9.82
N ILE A 15 -0.99 30.57 -10.21
CA ILE A 15 -0.02 31.25 -9.36
C ILE A 15 -0.79 32.33 -8.59
N THR A 16 -0.85 32.23 -7.27
CA THR A 16 -0.84 33.39 -6.37
C THR A 16 -0.21 33.03 -5.02
N PHE A 17 1.04 33.47 -4.87
CA PHE A 17 1.67 34.02 -3.67
C PHE A 17 1.37 33.38 -2.29
N GLY A 18 2.29 32.49 -1.92
CA GLY A 18 2.77 32.37 -0.55
C GLY A 18 4.18 31.82 -0.62
N THR A 19 5.20 32.67 -0.53
CA THR A 19 6.57 32.23 -0.25
C THR A 19 6.61 31.67 1.17
N ALA A 20 6.07 30.48 1.37
CA ALA A 20 6.59 29.60 2.39
C ALA A 20 7.96 29.20 1.89
N VAL A 21 8.99 29.81 2.50
CA VAL A 21 10.35 29.31 2.48
C VAL A 21 10.24 27.80 2.67
N MET A 22 10.46 27.03 1.61
CA MET A 22 10.68 25.60 1.79
C MET A 22 11.96 25.53 2.59
N ALA A 23 11.81 25.32 3.90
CA ALA A 23 12.90 25.00 4.78
C ALA A 23 13.53 23.74 4.18
N GLN A 24 14.60 23.92 3.43
CA GLN A 24 15.53 22.88 3.05
C GLN A 24 16.18 22.46 4.36
N SER A 25 15.43 21.67 5.13
CA SER A 25 15.94 20.93 6.26
C SER A 25 17.02 20.04 5.67
N ASP A 26 18.20 20.09 6.27
CA ASP A 26 19.31 19.20 5.95
C ASP A 26 18.90 17.79 6.40
N ASN A 27 17.96 17.19 5.68
CA ASN A 27 17.16 16.03 6.09
C ASN A 27 17.83 14.73 5.65
N LYS A 28 19.18 14.74 5.64
CA LYS A 28 20.00 13.65 5.11
C LYS A 28 19.62 12.34 5.79
N VAL A 29 19.16 11.38 4.99
CA VAL A 29 18.87 10.03 5.47
C VAL A 29 20.16 9.31 5.85
N THR A 30 20.24 8.92 7.11
CA THR A 30 21.39 8.24 7.71
C THR A 30 21.39 6.74 7.44
N ASP A 31 22.55 6.07 7.58
CA ASP A 31 22.61 4.61 7.40
C ASP A 31 21.78 3.86 8.45
N ASP A 32 21.67 4.36 9.68
CA ASP A 32 20.85 3.73 10.70
C ASP A 32 19.36 3.86 10.38
N GLU A 33 18.90 5.01 9.90
CA GLU A 33 17.52 5.16 9.40
C GLU A 33 17.22 4.26 8.21
N LEU A 34 18.20 4.03 7.31
CA LEU A 34 18.06 3.06 6.22
C LEU A 34 17.92 1.62 6.74
N LYS A 35 18.69 1.23 7.77
CA LYS A 35 18.54 -0.10 8.40
C LYS A 35 17.18 -0.26 9.05
N GLN A 36 16.73 0.73 9.82
CA GLN A 36 15.42 0.73 10.47
C GLN A 36 14.28 0.67 9.43
N PHE A 37 14.43 1.40 8.33
CA PHE A 37 13.51 1.37 7.21
C PHE A 37 13.45 -0.02 6.55
N VAL A 38 14.60 -0.63 6.25
CA VAL A 38 14.67 -1.97 5.66
C VAL A 38 14.03 -3.02 6.60
N ALA A 39 14.35 -2.98 7.90
CA ALA A 39 13.75 -3.87 8.89
C ALA A 39 12.22 -3.70 8.97
N SER A 40 11.74 -2.45 8.94
CA SER A 40 10.31 -2.14 8.90
C SER A 40 9.65 -2.75 7.66
N VAL A 41 10.24 -2.53 6.47
CA VAL A 41 9.73 -3.07 5.20
C VAL A 41 9.65 -4.59 5.23
N GLN A 42 10.69 -5.27 5.70
CA GLN A 42 10.71 -6.73 5.81
C GLN A 42 9.58 -7.25 6.72
N LYS A 43 9.39 -6.65 7.89
CA LYS A 43 8.31 -7.04 8.82
C LYS A 43 6.92 -6.74 8.26
N ILE A 44 6.76 -5.61 7.59
CA ILE A 44 5.50 -5.24 6.91
C ILE A 44 5.20 -6.23 5.77
N GLN A 45 6.22 -6.68 5.02
CA GLN A 45 6.05 -7.70 3.99
C GLN A 45 5.54 -9.02 4.56
N ILE A 46 6.09 -9.48 5.69
CA ILE A 46 5.63 -10.68 6.39
C ILE A 46 4.17 -10.50 6.84
N LEU A 47 3.85 -9.39 7.50
CA LEU A 47 2.48 -9.07 7.92
C LEU A 47 1.48 -9.07 6.74
N ASN A 48 1.89 -8.55 5.59
CA ASN A 48 1.05 -8.53 4.39
C ASN A 48 0.81 -9.93 3.84
N GLN A 49 1.80 -10.83 3.91
CA GLN A 49 1.63 -12.24 3.51
C GLN A 49 0.67 -12.96 4.46
N GLU A 50 0.86 -12.78 5.77
CA GLU A 50 -0.04 -13.34 6.80
C GLU A 50 -1.48 -12.84 6.61
N SER A 51 -1.65 -11.55 6.35
CA SER A 51 -2.97 -10.94 6.12
C SER A 51 -3.66 -11.54 4.89
N GLN A 52 -2.92 -11.76 3.80
CA GLN A 52 -3.45 -12.42 2.59
C GLN A 52 -3.90 -13.85 2.86
N GLN A 53 -3.08 -14.63 3.60
CA GLN A 53 -3.45 -15.99 4.00
C GLN A 53 -4.71 -16.01 4.88
N GLN A 54 -4.84 -15.06 5.81
CA GLN A 54 -6.03 -14.93 6.65
C GLN A 54 -7.28 -14.61 5.84
N MET A 55 -7.19 -13.74 4.82
CA MET A 55 -8.31 -13.43 3.95
C MET A 55 -8.80 -14.66 3.17
N ILE A 56 -7.87 -15.45 2.60
CA ILE A 56 -8.20 -16.72 1.94
C ILE A 56 -8.94 -17.65 2.90
N LYS A 57 -8.38 -17.84 4.10
CA LYS A 57 -8.99 -18.71 5.11
C LYS A 57 -10.39 -18.25 5.51
N ILE A 58 -10.63 -16.94 5.65
CA ILE A 58 -11.95 -16.41 5.98
C ILE A 58 -12.97 -16.76 4.90
N VAL A 59 -12.59 -16.66 3.62
CA VAL A 59 -13.49 -17.02 2.51
C VAL A 59 -13.87 -18.50 2.60
N GLU A 60 -12.87 -19.36 2.79
CA GLU A 60 -13.06 -20.81 2.89
C GLU A 60 -13.87 -21.21 4.14
N ASP A 61 -13.56 -20.64 5.31
CA ASP A 61 -14.25 -20.90 6.59
C ASP A 61 -15.74 -20.48 6.53
N ASN A 62 -16.08 -19.46 5.73
CA ASN A 62 -17.46 -19.04 5.49
C ASN A 62 -18.18 -19.89 4.41
N GLY A 63 -17.50 -20.92 3.89
CA GLY A 63 -18.05 -21.87 2.94
C GLY A 63 -18.30 -21.28 1.56
N LEU A 64 -17.43 -20.36 1.13
CA LEU A 64 -17.29 -19.95 -0.27
C LEU A 64 -15.91 -20.38 -0.78
N LYS A 65 -15.82 -20.65 -2.09
CA LYS A 65 -14.52 -20.78 -2.76
C LYS A 65 -13.98 -19.38 -3.07
N VAL A 66 -12.66 -19.23 -3.08
CA VAL A 66 -12.00 -17.95 -3.41
C VAL A 66 -12.41 -17.46 -4.80
N GLU A 67 -12.46 -18.36 -5.78
CA GLU A 67 -12.89 -18.02 -7.14
C GLU A 67 -14.32 -17.48 -7.16
N ARG A 68 -15.24 -18.13 -6.44
CA ARG A 68 -16.64 -17.70 -6.37
C ARG A 68 -16.79 -16.37 -5.65
N PHE A 69 -16.01 -16.14 -4.58
CA PHE A 69 -15.97 -14.85 -3.90
C PHE A 69 -15.51 -13.73 -4.87
N ASN A 70 -14.47 -13.98 -5.67
CA ASN A 70 -13.96 -13.02 -6.65
C ASN A 70 -14.98 -12.72 -7.76
N GLU A 71 -15.67 -13.74 -8.28
CA GLU A 71 -16.74 -13.55 -9.28
C GLU A 71 -17.84 -12.62 -8.75
N ILE A 72 -18.27 -12.83 -7.51
CA ILE A 72 -19.28 -12.01 -6.84
C ILE A 72 -18.73 -10.59 -6.63
N ALA A 73 -17.47 -10.45 -6.21
CA ALA A 73 -16.83 -9.15 -6.02
C ALA A 73 -16.76 -8.34 -7.32
N GLU A 74 -16.36 -8.95 -8.43
CA GLU A 74 -16.32 -8.31 -9.74
C GLU A 74 -17.70 -7.85 -10.19
N ALA A 75 -18.72 -8.70 -10.04
CA ALA A 75 -20.10 -8.34 -10.38
C ALA A 75 -20.64 -7.21 -9.48
N ALA A 76 -20.23 -7.16 -8.22
CA ALA A 76 -20.64 -6.09 -7.30
C ALA A 76 -19.98 -4.74 -7.62
N GLN A 77 -18.80 -4.72 -8.24
CA GLN A 77 -18.07 -3.50 -8.60
C GLN A 77 -18.42 -2.97 -9.99
N ASP A 78 -18.88 -3.82 -10.91
CA ASP A 78 -19.26 -3.41 -12.27
C ASP A 78 -20.77 -3.14 -12.36
N PRO A 79 -21.21 -1.88 -12.51
CA PRO A 79 -22.63 -1.56 -12.62
C PRO A 79 -23.31 -2.14 -13.88
N ASN A 80 -22.53 -2.64 -14.85
CA ASN A 80 -23.03 -3.25 -16.08
C ASN A 80 -23.03 -4.79 -16.03
N LYS A 81 -22.49 -5.40 -14.97
CA LYS A 81 -22.44 -6.86 -14.81
C LYS A 81 -23.56 -7.30 -13.87
N ALA A 82 -24.50 -8.09 -14.38
CA ALA A 82 -25.50 -8.72 -13.54
C ALA A 82 -24.84 -9.81 -12.67
N SER A 83 -25.13 -9.80 -11.37
CA SER A 83 -24.70 -10.85 -10.46
C SER A 83 -25.67 -12.04 -10.54
N ASP A 84 -25.12 -13.25 -10.68
CA ASP A 84 -25.86 -14.51 -10.59
C ASP A 84 -25.86 -15.09 -9.16
N ALA A 85 -25.32 -14.34 -8.19
CA ALA A 85 -25.21 -14.77 -6.80
C ALA A 85 -26.59 -14.96 -6.18
N SER A 86 -26.78 -16.10 -5.51
CA SER A 86 -27.95 -16.34 -4.67
C SER A 86 -27.95 -15.43 -3.43
N GLU A 87 -29.11 -15.27 -2.80
CA GLU A 87 -29.23 -14.52 -1.53
C GLU A 87 -28.29 -15.05 -0.44
N ASN A 88 -28.12 -16.37 -0.36
CA ASN A 88 -27.21 -17.01 0.59
C ASN A 88 -25.73 -16.67 0.30
N GLU A 89 -25.33 -16.68 -0.98
CA GLU A 89 -23.98 -16.28 -1.38
C GLU A 89 -23.73 -14.80 -1.10
N MET A 90 -24.71 -13.93 -1.34
CA MET A 90 -24.61 -12.50 -1.04
C MET A 90 -24.48 -12.23 0.47
N LYS A 91 -25.19 -13.01 1.30
CA LYS A 91 -25.04 -12.94 2.76
C LYS A 91 -23.61 -13.32 3.18
N LYS A 92 -23.10 -14.46 2.71
CA LYS A 92 -21.73 -14.88 2.99
C LYS A 92 -20.69 -13.86 2.51
N PHE A 93 -20.89 -13.31 1.31
CA PHE A 93 -20.03 -12.26 0.75
C PHE A 93 -19.97 -11.04 1.67
N THR A 94 -21.11 -10.58 2.19
CA THR A 94 -21.20 -9.46 3.14
C THR A 94 -20.48 -9.78 4.46
N ASP A 95 -20.67 -10.98 5.01
CA ASP A 95 -20.04 -11.43 6.26
C ASP A 95 -18.50 -11.54 6.12
N ILE A 96 -18.04 -12.04 4.96
CA ILE A 96 -16.62 -12.11 4.61
C ILE A 96 -16.03 -10.70 4.50
N ASN A 97 -16.66 -9.77 3.77
CA ASN A 97 -16.17 -8.41 3.61
C ASN A 97 -16.03 -7.68 4.96
N THR A 98 -17.02 -7.85 5.84
CA THR A 98 -16.96 -7.33 7.21
C THR A 98 -15.74 -7.85 7.99
N SER A 99 -15.37 -9.11 7.73
CA SER A 99 -14.20 -9.74 8.37
C SER A 99 -12.88 -9.27 7.75
N ILE A 100 -12.85 -9.08 6.42
CA ILE A 100 -11.72 -8.52 5.68
C ILE A 100 -11.44 -7.08 6.11
N GLU A 101 -12.47 -6.25 6.31
CA GLU A 101 -12.33 -4.88 6.82
C GLU A 101 -11.63 -4.84 8.19
N LYS A 102 -11.95 -5.81 9.07
CA LYS A 102 -11.28 -5.93 10.37
C LYS A 102 -9.80 -6.32 10.23
N ILE A 103 -9.46 -7.17 9.26
CA ILE A 103 -8.06 -7.47 8.94
C ILE A 103 -7.35 -6.19 8.51
N TYR A 104 -7.92 -5.42 7.57
CA TYR A 104 -7.30 -4.17 7.12
C TYR A 104 -7.04 -3.19 8.27
N ALA A 105 -8.04 -2.98 9.13
CA ALA A 105 -7.91 -2.10 10.28
C ALA A 105 -6.85 -2.61 11.29
N SER A 106 -6.76 -3.93 11.50
CA SER A 106 -5.74 -4.53 12.37
C SER A 106 -4.34 -4.41 11.77
N SER A 107 -4.18 -4.70 10.49
CA SER A 107 -2.90 -4.62 9.79
C SER A 107 -2.39 -3.19 9.73
N GLN A 108 -3.25 -2.19 9.53
CA GLN A 108 -2.85 -0.78 9.61
C GLN A 108 -2.22 -0.43 10.98
N LYS A 109 -2.87 -0.83 12.08
CA LYS A 109 -2.32 -0.62 13.43
C LYS A 109 -0.98 -1.33 13.64
N LYS A 110 -0.86 -2.56 13.16
CA LYS A 110 0.39 -3.34 13.25
C LYS A 110 1.52 -2.72 12.41
N ILE A 111 1.21 -2.16 11.23
CA ILE A 111 2.20 -1.43 10.42
C ILE A 111 2.72 -0.23 11.20
N GLU A 112 1.84 0.55 11.82
CA GLU A 112 2.26 1.69 12.63
C GLU A 112 3.12 1.27 13.83
N GLU A 113 2.77 0.17 14.47
CA GLU A 113 3.54 -0.42 15.58
C GLU A 113 4.92 -0.89 15.11
N ILE A 114 5.00 -1.63 13.99
CA ILE A 114 6.27 -2.08 13.40
C ILE A 114 7.20 -0.89 13.19
N ILE A 115 6.72 0.17 12.52
CA ILE A 115 7.53 1.36 12.22
C ILE A 115 8.06 2.00 13.51
N LYS A 116 7.21 2.12 14.54
CA LYS A 116 7.59 2.69 15.85
C LYS A 116 8.60 1.81 16.58
N VAL A 117 8.42 0.49 16.56
CA VAL A 117 9.31 -0.49 17.21
C VAL A 117 10.69 -0.47 16.56
N GLU A 118 10.78 -0.31 15.24
CA GLU A 118 12.07 -0.13 14.56
C GLU A 118 12.73 1.22 14.84
N GLY A 119 12.05 2.13 15.55
CA GLY A 119 12.61 3.40 15.99
C GLY A 119 12.37 4.57 15.03
N LEU A 120 11.41 4.42 14.10
CA LEU A 120 10.99 5.49 13.21
C LEU A 120 9.63 6.07 13.62
N SER A 121 9.42 7.37 13.36
CA SER A 121 8.06 7.90 13.30
C SER A 121 7.42 7.58 11.95
N ILE A 122 6.08 7.60 11.88
CA ILE A 122 5.35 7.38 10.61
C ILE A 122 5.74 8.45 9.57
N GLU A 123 5.82 9.71 10.00
CA GLU A 123 6.24 10.81 9.14
C GLU A 123 7.67 10.60 8.62
N ARG A 124 8.60 10.20 9.48
CA ARG A 124 9.99 9.98 9.07
C ARG A 124 10.11 8.79 8.11
N TYR A 125 9.37 7.71 8.36
CA TYR A 125 9.28 6.57 7.45
C TYR A 125 8.79 7.00 6.05
N GLN A 126 7.75 7.85 5.97
CA GLN A 126 7.22 8.37 4.70
C GLN A 126 8.23 9.28 3.97
N ILE A 127 8.92 10.15 4.71
CA ILE A 127 9.98 11.00 4.15
C ILE A 127 11.09 10.12 3.56
N ILE A 128 11.57 9.13 4.33
CA ILE A 128 12.60 8.19 3.87
C ILE A 128 12.14 7.45 2.60
N ALA A 129 10.91 6.92 2.57
CA ALA A 129 10.36 6.25 1.40
C ALA A 129 10.38 7.15 0.15
N SER A 130 9.94 8.40 0.30
CA SER A 130 9.93 9.40 -0.78
C SER A 130 11.35 9.75 -1.26
N GLU A 131 12.30 9.90 -0.33
CA GLU A 131 13.69 10.16 -0.67
C GLU A 131 14.32 9.00 -1.43
N ILE A 132 14.10 7.76 -0.99
CA ILE A 132 14.61 6.55 -1.67
C ILE A 132 14.08 6.46 -3.10
N GLN A 133 12.80 6.76 -3.31
CA GLN A 133 12.21 6.75 -4.65
C GLN A 133 12.86 7.78 -5.57
N SER A 134 13.26 8.93 -5.03
CA SER A 134 13.74 10.08 -5.79
C SER A 134 15.26 10.11 -5.98
N LYS A 135 16.03 9.44 -5.11
CA LYS A 135 17.49 9.54 -5.04
C LYS A 135 18.17 8.18 -5.33
N PRO A 136 18.79 7.99 -6.50
CA PRO A 136 19.48 6.75 -6.85
C PRO A 136 20.55 6.34 -5.83
N GLU A 137 21.26 7.28 -5.21
CA GLU A 137 22.28 6.97 -4.21
C GLU A 137 21.71 6.31 -2.95
N LEU A 138 20.46 6.61 -2.58
CA LEU A 138 19.80 5.95 -1.45
C LEU A 138 19.34 4.54 -1.82
N GLN A 139 18.93 4.32 -3.07
CA GLN A 139 18.58 2.99 -3.57
C GLN A 139 19.79 2.07 -3.52
N GLU A 140 20.96 2.52 -4.00
CA GLU A 140 22.21 1.77 -3.92
C GLU A 140 22.64 1.48 -2.47
N ARG A 141 22.49 2.45 -1.56
CA ARG A 141 22.82 2.26 -0.14
C ARG A 141 21.95 1.20 0.51
N ILE A 142 20.65 1.17 0.22
CA ILE A 142 19.71 0.18 0.78
C ILE A 142 20.06 -1.25 0.39
N GLN A 143 20.58 -1.47 -0.83
CA GLN A 143 20.96 -2.82 -1.28
C GLN A 143 21.98 -3.50 -0.35
N LYS A 144 22.79 -2.72 0.38
CA LYS A 144 23.75 -3.23 1.36
C LYS A 144 23.10 -3.85 2.60
N PHE A 145 21.86 -3.47 2.89
CA PHE A 145 21.11 -3.93 4.07
C PHE A 145 20.08 -5.00 3.73
N ILE A 146 19.73 -5.19 2.44
CA ILE A 146 18.79 -6.23 2.00
C ILE A 146 19.46 -7.61 1.90
N ASN A 147 20.75 -7.66 1.55
CA ASN A 147 21.48 -8.90 1.22
C ASN A 147 22.36 -9.45 2.36
N ASN A 148 22.15 -9.01 3.61
CA ASN A 148 22.88 -9.50 4.79
C ASN A 148 21.95 -10.20 5.76
#